data_AF-A0A8T5LHE6-F1
#
_entry.id   AF-A0A8T5LHE6-F1
#
_cell.length_a   1.000
_cell.length_b   1.000
_cell.length_c   1.000
_cell.angle_alpha   90.00
_cell.angle_beta   90.00
_cell.angle_gamma   90.00
#
_symmetry.space_group_name_H-M   'P 1'
#
loop_
_entity.id
_entity.type
_entity.pdbx_description
1 polymer ?
#
loop_
_entity_poly.entity_id
_entity_poly.type
_entity_poly.pdbx_seq_one_letter_code
_entity_poly.pdbx_strand_id
1 'polypeptide(L)'
;MIQARFELDDYTIRVLDVIKGKFGLKNRDEALKKLALEAGEQYVELRPNELVLREIDAIYESHKKKHGDRKMTNEELKRLLNV
;
A
#
# COMPACT_ATOMS: atom_id res chain seq x y z
N MET A 1 -0.15 20.04 -11.42
CA MET A 1 1.10 20.03 -10.62
C MET A 1 1.10 21.31 -9.79
N ILE A 2 1.02 21.22 -8.47
CA ILE A 2 1.17 22.37 -7.57
C ILE A 2 2.60 22.35 -7.08
N GLN A 3 3.39 23.37 -7.43
CA GLN A 3 4.77 23.50 -6.98
C GLN A 3 4.74 24.23 -5.64
N ALA A 4 4.83 23.49 -4.55
CA ALA A 4 4.91 24.07 -3.23
C ALA A 4 6.40 24.30 -2.88
N ARG A 5 6.71 25.51 -2.41
CA ARG A 5 8.02 25.84 -1.84
C ARG A 5 7.87 25.84 -0.33
N PHE A 6 8.73 25.08 0.35
CA PHE A 6 8.76 25.00 1.79
C PHE A 6 10.18 25.28 2.28
N GLU A 7 10.29 25.96 3.41
CA GLU A 7 11.51 25.97 4.20
C GLU A 7 11.41 24.81 5.21
N LEU A 8 12.40 23.91 5.17
CA LEU A 8 12.45 22.77 6.06
C LEU A 8 13.48 23.04 7.16
N ASP A 9 13.11 22.79 8.41
CA ASP A 9 14.06 22.84 9.51
C ASP A 9 15.01 21.63 9.51
N ASP A 10 16.10 21.75 10.27
CA ASP A 10 17.15 20.71 10.36
C ASP A 10 16.63 19.37 10.88
N TYR A 11 15.61 19.38 11.75
CA TYR A 11 15.02 18.15 12.25
C TYR A 11 14.23 17.43 11.16
N THR A 12 13.41 18.17 10.41
CA THR A 12 12.60 17.69 9.30
C THR A 12 13.48 17.11 8.20
N ILE A 13 14.61 17.77 7.88
CA ILE A 13 15.60 17.25 6.94
C ILE A 13 16.14 15.89 7.39
N ARG A 14 16.53 15.77 8.67
CA ARG A 14 17.05 14.50 9.22
C ARG A 14 16.00 13.39 9.18
N VAL A 15 14.75 13.69 9.54
CA VAL A 15 13.64 12.73 9.47
C VAL A 15 13.42 12.25 8.04
N LEU A 16 13.37 13.17 7.06
CA LEU A 16 13.19 12.82 5.66
C LEU A 16 14.35 11.99 5.10
N ASP A 17 15.59 12.26 5.54
CA ASP A 17 16.75 11.47 5.13
C ASP A 17 16.71 10.03 5.71
N VAL A 18 16.25 9.86 6.95
CA VAL A 18 16.05 8.54 7.56
C VAL A 18 14.96 7.77 6.82
N ILE A 19 13.82 8.41 6.52
CA ILE A 19 12.71 7.79 5.77
C ILE A 19 13.17 7.42 4.36
N LYS A 20 13.90 8.33 3.69
CA LYS A 20 14.48 8.08 2.38
C LYS A 20 15.36 6.82 2.41
N GLY A 21 16.26 6.72 3.39
CA GLY A 21 17.13 5.55 3.56
C GLY A 21 16.35 4.27 3.85
N LYS A 22 15.38 4.33 4.77
CA LYS A 22 14.54 3.19 5.18
C LYS A 22 13.78 2.56 4.01
N PHE A 23 13.28 3.37 3.09
CA PHE A 23 12.46 2.92 1.95
C PHE A 23 13.20 2.90 0.61
N GLY A 24 14.51 3.18 0.59
CA GLY A 24 15.32 3.18 -0.64
C GLY A 24 14.89 4.24 -1.67
N LEU A 25 14.41 5.40 -1.21
CA LEU A 25 13.86 6.46 -2.07
C LEU A 25 14.96 7.34 -2.66
N LYS A 26 14.69 7.99 -3.79
CA LYS A 26 15.69 8.76 -4.54
C LYS A 26 15.92 10.15 -3.94
N ASN A 27 14.85 10.83 -3.55
CA ASN A 27 14.88 12.21 -3.07
C ASN A 27 13.98 12.43 -1.84
N ARG A 28 14.12 13.60 -1.22
CA ARG A 28 13.32 13.98 -0.03
C ARG A 28 11.86 14.21 -0.37
N ASP A 29 11.54 14.57 -1.60
CA ASP A 29 10.14 14.73 -2.06
C ASP A 29 9.39 13.40 -2.03
N GLU A 30 10.04 12.32 -2.49
CA GLU A 30 9.52 10.96 -2.39
C GLU A 30 9.36 10.53 -0.92
N ALA A 31 10.34 10.85 -0.06
CA ALA A 31 10.27 10.57 1.37
C ALA A 31 9.10 11.33 2.04
N LEU A 32 8.88 12.59 1.69
CA LEU A 32 7.76 13.38 2.18
C LEU A 32 6.42 12.81 1.74
N LYS A 33 6.30 12.40 0.47
CA LYS A 33 5.10 11.71 -0.03
C LYS A 33 4.84 10.40 0.73
N LYS A 34 5.90 9.62 0.98
CA LYS A 34 5.79 8.37 1.74
C LYS A 34 5.36 8.64 3.18
N LEU A 35 5.96 9.64 3.84
CA LEU A 35 5.56 10.08 5.17
C LEU A 35 4.10 10.53 5.22
N ALA A 36 3.65 11.31 4.22
CA ALA A 36 2.25 11.75 4.12
C ALA A 36 1.28 10.57 3.93
N LEU A 37 1.68 9.50 3.24
CA LEU A 37 0.86 8.29 3.13
C LEU A 37 0.80 7.51 4.45
N GLU A 38 1.91 7.44 5.20
CA GLU A 38 1.96 6.69 6.46
C GLU A 38 1.29 7.43 7.62
N ALA A 39 1.43 8.75 7.69
CA ALA A 39 0.88 9.56 8.76
C ALA A 39 -0.43 10.25 8.38
N GLY A 40 -0.79 10.33 7.09
CA GLY A 40 -1.93 11.10 6.59
C GLY A 40 -3.28 10.47 6.87
N GLU A 41 -3.35 9.14 7.05
CA GLU A 41 -4.60 8.41 7.30
C GLU A 41 -5.34 8.92 8.54
N GLN A 42 -4.61 9.41 9.56
CA GLN A 42 -5.22 10.01 10.75
C GLN A 42 -5.93 11.36 10.48
N TYR A 43 -5.63 12.01 9.36
CA TYR A 43 -6.17 13.32 8.98
C TYR A 43 -7.19 13.23 7.85
N VAL A 44 -6.91 12.39 6.83
CA VAL A 44 -7.74 12.23 5.64
C VAL A 44 -7.67 10.77 5.18
N GLU A 45 -8.83 10.16 4.97
CA GLU A 45 -8.92 8.81 4.41
C GLU A 45 -8.27 8.74 3.02
N LEU A 46 -7.50 7.68 2.80
CA LEU A 46 -6.89 7.40 1.51
C LEU A 46 -7.98 7.04 0.51
N ARG A 47 -8.03 7.77 -0.61
CA ARG A 47 -8.92 7.40 -1.71
C ARG A 47 -8.50 6.04 -2.26
N PRO A 48 -9.41 5.07 -2.35
CA PRO A 48 -9.10 3.78 -2.92
C PRO A 48 -8.64 3.94 -4.38
N ASN A 49 -7.66 3.15 -4.79
CA ASN A 49 -7.29 3.06 -6.19
C ASN A 49 -8.33 2.19 -6.92
N GLU A 50 -9.24 2.82 -7.66
CA GLU A 50 -10.29 2.12 -8.41
C GLU A 50 -9.76 1.03 -9.35
N LEU A 51 -8.56 1.21 -9.92
CA LEU A 51 -7.97 0.20 -10.80
C LEU A 51 -7.63 -1.07 -10.04
N VAL A 52 -7.03 -0.93 -8.85
CA VAL A 52 -6.70 -2.05 -7.98
C VAL A 52 -7.98 -2.75 -7.51
N LEU A 53 -9.03 -1.99 -7.18
CA LEU A 53 -10.32 -2.58 -6.83
C LEU A 53 -10.89 -3.41 -7.98
N ARG A 54 -10.86 -2.89 -9.22
CA ARG A 54 -11.31 -3.64 -10.40
C ARG A 54 -10.50 -4.89 -10.66
N GLU A 55 -9.20 -4.87 -10.42
CA GLU A 55 -8.34 -6.05 -10.53
C GLU A 55 -8.73 -7.13 -9.50
N ILE A 56 -8.99 -6.73 -8.26
CA ILE A 56 -9.45 -7.63 -7.20
C ILE A 56 -10.80 -8.24 -7.57
N ASP A 57 -11.75 -7.43 -8.04
CA ASP A 57 -13.07 -7.90 -8.48
C ASP A 57 -12.94 -8.90 -9.64
N ALA A 58 -12.07 -8.61 -10.62
CA ALA A 58 -11.81 -9.51 -11.74
C ALA A 58 -11.22 -10.85 -11.28
N ILE A 59 -10.28 -10.83 -10.33
CA ILE A 59 -9.71 -12.05 -9.73
C ILE A 59 -10.82 -12.84 -9.04
N TYR A 60 -11.62 -12.19 -8.20
CA TYR A 60 -12.71 -12.82 -7.46
C TYR A 60 -13.73 -13.47 -8.40
N GLU A 61 -14.23 -12.74 -9.41
CA GLU A 61 -15.18 -13.27 -10.37
C GLU A 61 -14.60 -14.42 -11.20
N SER A 62 -13.31 -14.33 -11.58
CA SER A 62 -12.64 -15.43 -12.29
C SER A 62 -12.52 -16.69 -11.42
N HIS A 63 -12.22 -16.54 -10.13
CA HIS A 63 -12.14 -17.63 -9.17
C HIS A 63 -13.52 -18.24 -8.94
N LYS A 64 -14.53 -17.40 -8.69
CA LYS A 64 -15.92 -17.81 -8.49
C LYS A 64 -16.48 -18.54 -9.72
N LYS A 65 -16.19 -18.07 -10.93
CA LYS A 65 -16.60 -18.76 -12.17
C LYS A 65 -15.99 -20.16 -12.31
N LYS A 66 -14.73 -20.34 -11.90
CA LYS A 66 -14.01 -21.63 -12.01
C LYS A 66 -14.36 -22.61 -10.89
N HIS A 67 -14.49 -22.10 -9.66
CA HIS A 67 -14.56 -22.92 -8.45
C HIS A 67 -15.93 -22.89 -7.78
N GLY A 68 -16.83 -21.97 -8.17
CA GLY A 68 -18.16 -21.82 -7.60
C GLY A 68 -18.12 -21.60 -6.09
N ASP A 69 -19.11 -22.14 -5.40
CA ASP A 69 -19.21 -22.10 -3.92
C ASP A 69 -18.54 -23.32 -3.27
N ARG A 70 -17.52 -23.89 -3.91
CA ARG A 70 -16.76 -25.01 -3.33
C ARG A 70 -16.11 -24.55 -2.03
N LYS A 71 -16.47 -25.23 -0.95
CA LYS A 71 -15.82 -25.06 0.34
C LYS A 71 -14.57 -25.94 0.40
N MET A 72 -13.60 -25.51 1.17
CA MET A 72 -12.43 -26.29 1.54
C MET A 72 -12.44 -26.48 3.04
N THR A 73 -12.15 -27.69 3.49
CA THR A 73 -11.98 -28.01 4.91
C THR A 73 -10.59 -27.59 5.39
N ASN A 74 -10.44 -27.39 6.70
CA ASN A 74 -9.13 -27.06 7.29
C ASN A 74 -8.07 -28.15 7.03
N GLU A 75 -8.48 -29.42 6.91
CA GLU A 75 -7.57 -30.54 6.59
C GLU A 75 -7.08 -30.53 5.15
N GLU A 76 -7.94 -30.10 4.21
CA GLU A 76 -7.56 -29.90 2.80
C GLU A 76 -6.63 -28.70 2.65
N LEU A 77 -6.90 -27.61 3.38
CA LEU A 77 -6.01 -26.44 3.41
C LEU A 77 -4.62 -26.78 3.94
N LYS A 78 -4.54 -27.56 5.04
CA LYS A 78 -3.28 -28.04 5.61
C LYS A 78 -2.48 -28.88 4.63
N ARG A 79 -3.16 -29.82 3.94
CA ARG A 79 -2.54 -30.61 2.85
C ARG A 79 -2.02 -29.75 1.70
N LEU A 80 -2.70 -28.66 1.34
CA LEU A 80 -2.25 -27.74 0.29
C LEU A 80 -1.02 -26.91 0.70
N LEU A 81 -0.95 -26.50 1.96
CA LEU A 81 0.15 -25.67 2.47
C LEU A 81 1.35 -26.50 2.96
N ASN A 82 1.26 -27.83 2.95
CA ASN A 82 2.23 -28.74 3.56
C ASN A 82 2.52 -28.39 5.04
N VAL A 83 1.49 -28.00 5.79
CA VAL A 83 1.56 -27.64 7.22
C VAL A 83 0.70 -28.57 8.06
#